data_AF-A0A1I5A0G7-F1
#
_entry.id   AF-A0A1I5A0G7-F1
#
_cell.length_a   1.000
_cell.length_b   1.000
_cell.length_c   1.000
_cell.angle_alpha   90.00
_cell.angle_beta   90.00
_cell.angle_gamma   90.00
#
_symmetry.space_group_name_H-M   'P 1'
#
loop_
_entity.id
_entity.type
_entity.pdbx_description
1 polymer ?
#
loop_
_entity_poly.entity_id
_entity_poly.type
_entity_poly.pdbx_seq_one_letter_code
_entity_poly.pdbx_strand_id
1 'polypeptide(L)'
;MTWGLLAAWLVHDAEELVTMPRWLARARPRLEQRLPGIPDRIWRHLAPDQTHTAVAIGFMGCLIAAAAYDGDRTDGRSPLFQVVLAGFGAHAVPHLGSAVLTGGYTPGLVTAPTVVVPYALWASRRLNRAGVEQAKVPAAAYALLPVTIGAAHLGARAVAALRTRLQQRPVAAGVGS
;
A
#
# COMPACT_ATOMS: atom_id res chain seq x y z
N MET A 1 9.99 -18.36 1.72
CA MET A 1 10.37 -17.11 2.42
C MET A 1 9.70 -15.93 1.75
N THR A 2 9.98 -15.73 0.47
CA THR A 2 9.57 -14.59 -0.37
C THR A 2 8.05 -14.41 -0.47
N TRP A 3 7.28 -15.49 -0.64
CA TRP A 3 5.81 -15.48 -0.58
C TRP A 3 5.24 -15.02 0.77
N GLY A 4 6.03 -15.10 1.85
CA GLY A 4 5.66 -14.52 3.13
C GLY A 4 5.47 -13.01 3.07
N LEU A 5 6.05 -12.33 2.07
CA LEU A 5 5.87 -10.89 1.84
C LEU A 5 4.41 -10.61 1.44
N LEU A 6 3.88 -11.40 0.51
CA LEU A 6 2.49 -11.29 0.09
C LEU A 6 1.55 -11.61 1.25
N ALA A 7 1.82 -12.68 2.00
CA ALA A 7 1.00 -13.05 3.16
C ALA A 7 1.02 -11.96 4.25
N ALA A 8 2.21 -11.45 4.60
CA ALA A 8 2.36 -10.39 5.60
C ALA A 8 1.66 -9.10 5.14
N TRP A 9 1.79 -8.73 3.86
CA TRP A 9 1.11 -7.60 3.28
C TRP A 9 -0.41 -7.76 3.32
N LEU A 10 -0.95 -8.93 2.93
CA LEU A 10 -2.40 -9.19 2.97
C LEU A 10 -2.97 -9.04 4.39
N VAL A 11 -2.27 -9.57 5.40
CA VAL A 11 -2.70 -9.45 6.80
C VAL A 11 -2.68 -7.99 7.26
N HIS A 12 -1.63 -7.25 6.91
CA HIS A 12 -1.53 -5.84 7.26
C HIS A 12 -2.61 -4.99 6.57
N ASP A 13 -2.73 -5.11 5.25
CA ASP A 13 -3.68 -4.37 4.42
C ASP A 13 -5.13 -4.68 4.80
N ALA A 14 -5.43 -5.91 5.25
CA ALA A 14 -6.75 -6.26 5.78
C ALA A 14 -7.08 -5.52 7.09
N GLU A 15 -6.14 -5.39 8.03
CA GLU A 15 -6.34 -4.55 9.22
C GLU A 15 -6.62 -3.11 8.82
N GLU A 16 -5.82 -2.58 7.90
CA GLU A 16 -5.98 -1.21 7.41
C GLU A 16 -7.35 -1.00 6.77
N LEU A 17 -7.75 -1.87 5.84
CA LEU A 17 -9.02 -1.76 5.13
C LEU A 17 -10.22 -1.77 6.07
N VAL A 18 -10.18 -2.61 7.12
CA VAL A 18 -11.26 -2.70 8.11
C VAL A 18 -11.31 -1.47 9.02
N THR A 19 -10.17 -0.85 9.32
CA THR A 19 -10.07 0.14 10.40
C THR A 19 -9.96 1.58 9.91
N MET A 20 -9.40 1.78 8.71
CA MET A 20 -9.13 3.07 8.10
C MET A 20 -10.37 3.96 7.96
N PRO A 21 -11.55 3.48 7.48
CA PRO A 21 -12.70 4.36 7.30
C PRO A 21 -13.18 4.99 8.63
N ARG A 22 -13.30 4.17 9.67
CA ARG A 22 -13.73 4.62 11.01
C ARG A 22 -12.68 5.47 11.69
N TRP A 23 -11.40 5.17 11.47
CA TRP A 23 -10.32 5.96 12.03
C TRP A 23 -10.25 7.34 11.37
N LEU A 24 -10.28 7.41 10.04
CA LEU A 24 -10.19 8.66 9.30
C LEU A 24 -11.36 9.59 9.64
N ALA A 25 -12.59 9.07 9.75
CA ALA A 25 -13.74 9.85 10.18
C ALA A 25 -13.55 10.53 11.55
N ARG A 26 -12.86 9.87 12.48
CA ARG A 26 -12.56 10.41 13.82
C ARG A 26 -11.33 11.30 13.87
N ALA A 27 -10.30 10.97 13.08
CA ALA A 27 -9.02 11.66 13.09
C ALA A 27 -9.04 12.95 12.26
N ARG A 28 -9.88 13.01 11.21
CA ARG A 28 -9.90 14.09 10.23
C ARG A 28 -9.99 15.50 10.83
N PRO A 29 -10.92 15.83 11.75
CA PRO A 29 -10.98 17.19 12.32
C PRO A 29 -9.69 17.60 13.04
N ARG A 30 -9.05 16.65 13.74
CA ARG A 30 -7.78 16.89 14.44
C ARG A 30 -6.61 17.02 13.47
N LEU A 31 -6.61 16.26 12.38
CA LEU A 31 -5.59 16.32 11.33
C LEU A 31 -5.69 17.63 10.54
N GLU A 32 -6.89 18.09 10.19
CA GLU A 32 -7.13 19.38 9.54
C GLU A 32 -6.62 20.54 10.39
N GLN A 33 -6.85 20.51 11.71
CA GLN A 33 -6.32 21.52 12.65
C GLN A 33 -4.79 21.50 12.75
N ARG A 34 -4.16 20.32 12.74
CA ARG A 34 -2.70 20.17 12.86
C ARG A 34 -1.95 20.40 11.55
N LEU A 35 -2.64 20.27 10.42
CA LEU A 35 -2.07 20.41 9.07
C LEU A 35 -2.84 21.46 8.25
N PRO A 36 -2.88 22.73 8.70
CA PRO A 36 -3.70 23.78 8.06
C PRO A 36 -3.22 24.12 6.64
N GLY A 37 -2.01 23.73 6.26
CA GLY A 37 -1.46 23.94 4.92
C GLY A 37 -1.92 22.92 3.87
N ILE A 38 -2.69 21.89 4.25
CA ILE A 38 -3.19 20.87 3.31
C ILE A 38 -4.51 21.35 2.68
N PRO A 39 -4.58 21.53 1.34
CA PRO A 39 -5.80 21.96 0.67
C PRO A 39 -6.99 20.99 0.84
N ASP A 40 -8.21 21.52 0.97
CA ASP A 40 -9.48 20.76 1.09
C ASP A 40 -9.67 19.66 0.04
N ARG A 41 -9.17 19.89 -1.17
CA ARG A 41 -9.21 18.86 -2.24
C ARG A 41 -8.48 17.58 -1.84
N ILE A 42 -7.38 17.68 -1.09
CA ILE A 42 -6.61 16.53 -0.62
C ILE A 42 -7.44 15.77 0.43
N TRP A 43 -8.05 16.48 1.39
CA TRP A 43 -8.94 15.90 2.40
C TRP A 43 -10.13 15.13 1.79
N ARG A 44 -10.73 15.65 0.70
CA ARG A 44 -11.80 14.94 -0.03
C ARG A 44 -11.34 13.65 -0.70
N HIS A 45 -10.05 13.53 -1.02
CA HIS A 45 -9.50 12.33 -1.65
C HIS A 45 -8.92 11.32 -0.65
N LEU A 46 -8.81 11.67 0.63
CA LEU A 46 -8.36 10.76 1.69
C LEU A 46 -9.42 9.70 2.06
N ALA A 47 -10.69 9.91 1.76
CA ALA A 47 -11.78 8.96 1.97
C ALA A 47 -12.41 8.53 0.63
N PRO A 48 -11.69 7.79 -0.24
CA PRO A 48 -12.26 7.30 -1.48
C PRO A 48 -13.37 6.27 -1.24
N ASP A 49 -14.21 6.06 -2.26
CA ASP A 49 -15.22 5.01 -2.20
C ASP A 49 -14.59 3.60 -2.17
N GLN A 50 -15.39 2.60 -1.80
CA GLN A 50 -14.94 1.22 -1.63
C GLN A 50 -14.40 0.61 -2.93
N THR A 51 -14.95 0.97 -4.10
CA THR A 51 -14.47 0.44 -5.39
C THR A 51 -13.10 0.99 -5.71
N HIS A 52 -12.90 2.31 -5.60
CA HIS A 52 -11.59 2.93 -5.80
C HIS A 52 -10.54 2.33 -4.87
N THR A 53 -10.89 2.13 -3.60
CA THR A 53 -10.02 1.52 -2.59
C THR A 53 -9.63 0.09 -2.99
N ALA A 54 -10.60 -0.74 -3.36
CA ALA A 54 -10.35 -2.11 -3.78
C ALA A 54 -9.46 -2.20 -5.03
N VAL A 55 -9.64 -1.31 -6.01
CA VAL A 55 -8.80 -1.27 -7.22
C VAL A 55 -7.37 -0.84 -6.87
N ALA A 56 -7.19 0.17 -6.02
CA ALA A 56 -5.87 0.61 -5.58
C ALA A 56 -5.13 -0.51 -4.80
N ILE A 57 -5.83 -1.21 -3.90
CA ILE A 57 -5.31 -2.39 -3.20
C ILE A 57 -4.95 -3.49 -4.20
N GLY A 58 -5.76 -3.71 -5.23
CA GLY A 58 -5.44 -4.66 -6.30
C GLY A 58 -4.13 -4.34 -7.02
N PHE A 59 -3.88 -3.08 -7.36
CA PHE A 59 -2.60 -2.65 -7.96
C PHE A 59 -1.41 -2.90 -7.03
N MET A 60 -1.55 -2.57 -5.74
CA MET A 60 -0.51 -2.85 -4.74
C MET A 60 -0.29 -4.36 -4.59
N GLY A 61 -1.36 -5.15 -4.49
CA GLY A 61 -1.29 -6.61 -4.41
C GLY A 61 -0.56 -7.23 -5.60
N CYS A 62 -0.81 -6.74 -6.82
CA CYS A 62 -0.07 -7.16 -8.01
C CYS A 62 1.43 -6.87 -7.91
N LEU A 63 1.82 -5.68 -7.43
CA LEU A 63 3.23 -5.32 -7.22
C LEU A 63 3.88 -6.24 -6.18
N ILE A 64 3.22 -6.43 -5.04
CA ILE A 64 3.73 -7.28 -3.95
C ILE A 64 3.85 -8.74 -4.40
N ALA A 65 2.84 -9.27 -5.11
CA ALA A 65 2.86 -10.62 -5.65
C ALA A 65 3.96 -10.79 -6.71
N ALA A 66 4.14 -9.82 -7.61
CA ALA A 66 5.21 -9.83 -8.60
C ALA A 66 6.58 -9.83 -7.92
N ALA A 67 6.79 -8.99 -6.90
CA ALA A 67 8.03 -8.95 -6.14
C ALA A 67 8.28 -10.25 -5.37
N ALA A 68 7.25 -10.83 -4.75
CA ALA A 68 7.34 -12.11 -4.06
C ALA A 68 7.70 -13.26 -5.02
N TYR A 69 7.05 -13.32 -6.19
CA TYR A 69 7.37 -14.28 -7.25
C TYR A 69 8.79 -14.11 -7.79
N ASP A 70 9.19 -12.86 -8.08
CA ASP A 70 10.53 -12.49 -8.54
C ASP A 70 11.61 -12.91 -7.53
N GLY A 71 11.33 -12.68 -6.24
CA GLY A 71 12.15 -13.17 -5.14
C GLY A 71 12.22 -14.69 -5.11
N ASP A 72 11.10 -15.39 -5.22
CA ASP A 72 11.04 -16.85 -5.16
C ASP A 72 11.91 -17.50 -6.25
N ARG A 73 11.78 -17.06 -7.51
CA ARG A 73 12.59 -17.57 -8.62
C ARG A 73 14.09 -17.23 -8.56
N THR A 74 14.49 -16.30 -7.70
CA THR A 74 15.89 -15.86 -7.54
C THR A 74 16.48 -16.25 -6.19
N ASP A 75 15.78 -17.06 -5.39
CA ASP A 75 16.11 -17.35 -4.00
C ASP A 75 16.35 -16.07 -3.16
N GLY A 76 15.60 -15.02 -3.47
CA GLY A 76 15.65 -13.72 -2.81
C GLY A 76 16.75 -12.76 -3.30
N ARG A 77 17.50 -13.12 -4.36
CA ARG A 77 18.53 -12.23 -4.96
C ARG A 77 17.97 -11.11 -5.83
N SER A 78 16.68 -11.16 -6.14
CA SER A 78 15.97 -10.14 -6.88
C SER A 78 16.10 -8.74 -6.27
N PRO A 79 16.60 -7.74 -7.02
CA PRO A 79 16.58 -6.35 -6.58
C PRO A 79 15.17 -5.84 -6.31
N LEU A 80 14.19 -6.23 -7.14
CA LEU A 80 12.78 -5.86 -6.96
C LEU A 80 12.25 -6.39 -5.63
N PHE A 81 12.44 -7.68 -5.35
CA PHE A 81 12.02 -8.29 -4.09
C PHE A 81 12.64 -7.59 -2.89
N GLN A 82 13.95 -7.34 -2.92
CA GLN A 82 14.66 -6.76 -1.79
C GLN A 82 14.29 -5.29 -1.56
N VAL A 83 14.10 -4.50 -2.62
CA VAL A 83 13.61 -3.11 -2.51
C VAL A 83 12.19 -3.09 -1.95
N VAL A 84 11.29 -3.96 -2.44
CA VAL A 84 9.92 -4.04 -1.93
C VAL A 84 9.89 -4.54 -0.49
N LEU A 85 10.73 -5.50 -0.11
CA LEU A 85 10.86 -5.98 1.26
C LEU A 85 11.34 -4.86 2.21
N ALA A 86 12.35 -4.09 1.80
CA ALA A 86 12.85 -2.95 2.57
C ALA A 86 11.78 -1.85 2.68
N GLY A 87 11.11 -1.53 1.57
CA GLY A 87 9.98 -0.59 1.56
C GLY A 87 8.83 -1.06 2.43
N PHE A 88 8.54 -2.36 2.43
CA PHE A 88 7.50 -2.95 3.26
C PHE A 88 7.83 -2.78 4.75
N GLY A 89 9.06 -3.12 5.17
CA GLY A 89 9.51 -2.87 6.53
C GLY A 89 9.46 -1.38 6.92
N ALA A 90 9.86 -0.48 6.01
CA ALA A 90 9.87 0.95 6.27
C ALA A 90 8.47 1.57 6.35
N HIS A 91 7.47 1.03 5.65
CA HIS A 91 6.10 1.56 5.72
C HIS A 91 5.52 1.47 7.14
N ALA A 92 5.99 0.55 7.98
CA ALA A 92 5.54 0.41 9.36
C ALA A 92 5.77 1.68 10.20
N VAL A 93 6.78 2.48 9.87
CA VAL A 93 7.19 3.67 10.64
C VAL A 93 6.07 4.72 10.70
N PRO A 94 5.47 5.16 9.58
CA PRO A 94 4.28 6.01 9.60
C PRO A 94 3.14 5.50 10.50
N HIS A 95 2.82 4.20 10.49
CA HIS A 95 1.73 3.65 11.32
C HIS A 95 2.04 3.79 12.81
N LEU A 96 3.26 3.41 13.22
CA LEU A 96 3.70 3.54 14.61
C LEU A 96 3.78 5.02 15.06
N GLY A 97 4.30 5.89 14.19
CA GLY A 97 4.35 7.33 14.45
C GLY A 97 2.96 7.94 14.60
N SER A 98 2.01 7.54 13.76
CA SER A 98 0.63 8.01 13.85
C SER A 98 -0.04 7.63 15.17
N ALA A 99 0.24 6.44 15.71
CA ALA A 99 -0.29 6.00 16.99
C ALA A 99 0.23 6.84 18.16
N VAL A 100 1.54 7.13 18.16
CA VAL A 100 2.16 8.02 19.17
C VAL A 100 1.57 9.43 19.08
N LEU A 101 1.43 9.99 17.87
CA LEU A 101 0.93 11.34 17.66
C LEU A 101 -0.56 11.51 18.00
N THR A 102 -1.35 10.45 17.81
CA THR A 102 -2.80 10.48 18.05
C THR A 102 -3.21 9.95 19.44
N GLY A 103 -2.27 9.35 20.18
CA GLY A 103 -2.49 8.85 21.54
C GLY A 103 -3.52 7.73 21.61
N GLY A 104 -3.70 6.98 20.53
CA GLY A 104 -4.74 5.98 20.42
C GLY A 104 -4.55 5.03 19.25
N TYR A 105 -5.55 4.17 19.02
CA TYR A 105 -5.50 3.19 17.96
C TYR A 105 -5.47 3.86 16.57
N THR A 106 -4.54 3.41 15.73
CA THR A 106 -4.42 3.79 14.31
C THR A 106 -4.41 2.54 13.43
N PRO A 107 -4.87 2.64 12.17
CA PRO A 107 -4.73 1.58 11.19
C PRO A 107 -3.28 1.11 11.09
N GLY A 108 -3.09 -0.20 11.17
CA GLY A 108 -1.78 -0.82 11.15
C GLY A 108 -1.09 -0.91 12.52
N LEU A 109 -1.68 -0.37 13.61
CA LEU A 109 -1.03 -0.40 14.93
C LEU A 109 -0.80 -1.82 15.45
N VAL A 110 -1.66 -2.79 15.14
CA VAL A 110 -1.48 -4.16 15.61
C VAL A 110 -0.52 -4.91 14.70
N THR A 111 -0.74 -4.89 13.39
CA THR A 111 0.02 -5.72 12.45
C THR A 111 1.37 -5.10 12.07
N ALA A 112 1.58 -3.79 12.15
CA ALA A 112 2.90 -3.21 11.90
C ALA A 112 4.00 -3.79 12.84
N PRO A 113 3.82 -3.79 14.19
CA PRO A 113 4.81 -4.37 15.10
C PRO A 113 4.75 -5.89 15.21
N THR A 114 3.61 -6.54 14.92
CA THR A 114 3.47 -8.01 15.10
C THR A 114 3.63 -8.82 13.81
N VAL A 115 3.48 -8.21 12.64
CA VAL A 115 3.55 -8.87 11.32
C VAL A 115 4.61 -8.23 10.44
N VAL A 116 4.48 -6.94 10.13
CA VAL A 116 5.33 -6.24 9.14
C VAL A 116 6.79 -6.23 9.59
N VAL A 117 7.06 -5.64 10.76
CA VAL A 117 8.42 -5.52 11.31
C VAL A 117 9.05 -6.90 11.56
N PRO A 118 8.38 -7.85 12.24
CA PRO A 118 8.95 -9.17 12.45
C PRO A 118 9.25 -9.92 11.16
N TYR A 119 8.34 -9.89 10.18
CA TYR A 119 8.56 -10.54 8.90
C TYR A 119 9.73 -9.92 8.14
N ALA A 120 9.77 -8.58 8.01
CA ALA A 120 10.84 -7.89 7.30
C ALA A 120 12.21 -8.20 7.91
N LEU A 121 12.33 -8.12 9.24
CA LEU A 121 13.57 -8.45 9.96
C LEU A 121 13.96 -9.93 9.79
N TRP A 122 13.00 -10.84 9.88
CA TRP A 122 13.25 -12.26 9.70
C TRP A 122 13.73 -12.58 8.29
N ALA A 123 13.05 -12.05 7.26
CA ALA A 123 13.39 -12.27 5.87
C ALA A 123 14.79 -11.71 5.55
N SER A 124 15.10 -10.47 5.97
CA SER A 124 16.43 -9.88 5.80
C SER A 124 17.53 -10.70 6.52
N ARG A 125 17.28 -11.17 7.74
CA ARG A 125 18.23 -12.06 8.45
C ARG A 125 18.42 -13.38 7.73
N ARG A 126 17.35 -13.94 7.14
CA ARG A 126 17.39 -15.20 6.40
C ARG A 126 18.18 -15.07 5.08
N LEU A 127 18.07 -13.94 4.40
CA LEU A 127 18.88 -13.59 3.22
C LEU A 127 20.37 -13.47 3.59
N ASN A 128 20.68 -12.75 4.66
CA ASN A 128 22.06 -12.59 5.14
C ASN A 128 22.71 -13.93 5.49
N ARG A 129 21.99 -14.81 6.21
CA ARG A 129 22.48 -16.16 6.54
C ARG A 129 22.66 -17.05 5.31
N ALA A 130 21.97 -16.75 4.21
CA ALA A 130 22.12 -17.46 2.95
C ALA A 130 23.26 -16.88 2.08
N GLY A 131 24.00 -15.88 2.55
CA GLY A 131 25.04 -15.21 1.79
C GLY A 131 24.50 -14.37 0.62
N VAL A 132 23.22 -14.00 0.65
CA VAL A 132 22.64 -13.11 -0.35
C VAL A 132 23.07 -11.69 -0.06
N GLU A 133 23.75 -11.05 -1.01
CA GLU A 133 24.06 -9.63 -0.93
C GLU A 133 22.76 -8.83 -0.88
N GLN A 134 22.63 -7.97 0.13
CA GLN A 134 21.46 -7.11 0.26
C GLN A 134 21.60 -5.87 -0.63
N ALA A 135 20.53 -5.58 -1.34
CA ALA A 135 20.35 -4.39 -2.15
C ALA A 135 20.54 -3.16 -1.24
N LYS A 136 21.46 -2.29 -1.64
CA LYS A 136 21.64 -1.00 -0.99
C LYS A 136 20.48 -0.11 -1.40
N VAL A 137 19.53 0.08 -0.49
CA VAL A 137 18.40 1.00 -0.68
C VAL A 137 18.82 2.38 -0.15
N PRO A 138 19.14 3.36 -1.01
CA PRO A 138 19.50 4.69 -0.55
C PRO A 138 18.30 5.34 0.15
N ALA A 139 18.54 6.21 1.14
CA ALA A 139 17.45 6.86 1.88
C ALA A 139 16.43 7.57 0.96
N ALA A 140 16.91 8.16 -0.15
CA ALA A 140 16.06 8.80 -1.15
C ALA A 140 15.06 7.84 -1.82
N ALA A 141 15.36 6.53 -1.90
CA ALA A 141 14.45 5.55 -2.51
C ALA A 141 13.17 5.33 -1.67
N TYR A 142 13.18 5.65 -0.36
CA TYR A 142 11.95 5.59 0.45
C TYR A 142 10.92 6.65 0.02
N ALA A 143 11.33 7.71 -0.69
CA ALA A 143 10.40 8.64 -1.32
C ALA A 143 9.53 7.97 -2.39
N LEU A 144 9.91 6.79 -2.90
CA LEU A 144 9.10 6.03 -3.83
C LEU A 144 7.85 5.43 -3.17
N LEU A 145 7.83 5.22 -1.85
CA LEU A 145 6.66 4.67 -1.14
C LEU A 145 5.39 5.51 -1.40
N PRO A 146 5.36 6.82 -1.10
CA PRO A 146 4.20 7.64 -1.42
C PRO A 146 3.95 7.78 -2.92
N VAL A 147 4.99 7.69 -3.78
CA VAL A 147 4.82 7.71 -5.24
C VAL A 147 4.08 6.47 -5.73
N THR A 148 4.45 5.29 -5.25
CA THR A 148 3.82 4.01 -5.62
C THR A 148 2.36 3.98 -5.16
N ILE A 149 2.07 4.43 -3.94
CA ILE A 149 0.69 4.56 -3.44
C ILE A 149 -0.09 5.56 -4.31
N GLY A 150 0.51 6.71 -4.63
CA GLY A 150 -0.07 7.70 -5.52
C GLY A 150 -0.39 7.13 -6.91
N ALA A 151 0.53 6.34 -7.48
CA ALA A 151 0.35 5.68 -8.77
C ALA A 151 -0.80 4.66 -8.74
N ALA A 152 -0.91 3.86 -7.68
CA ALA A 152 -2.03 2.92 -7.51
C ALA A 152 -3.38 3.65 -7.48
N HIS A 153 -3.47 4.77 -6.76
CA HIS A 153 -4.67 5.60 -6.76
C HIS A 153 -4.95 6.31 -8.09
N LEU A 154 -3.92 6.72 -8.83
CA LEU A 154 -4.10 7.25 -10.20
C LEU A 154 -4.63 6.17 -11.14
N GLY A 155 -4.10 4.95 -11.05
CA GLY A 155 -4.63 3.78 -11.76
C GLY A 155 -6.09 3.51 -11.43
N ALA A 156 -6.47 3.55 -10.15
CA ALA A 156 -7.86 3.40 -9.73
C ALA A 156 -8.78 4.48 -10.33
N ARG A 157 -8.33 5.75 -10.37
CA ARG A 157 -9.08 6.82 -11.05
C ARG A 157 -9.24 6.57 -12.55
N ALA A 158 -8.20 6.09 -13.21
CA ALA A 158 -8.25 5.77 -14.63
C ALA A 158 -9.24 4.63 -14.92
N VAL A 159 -9.24 3.58 -14.11
CA VAL A 159 -10.20 2.46 -14.20
C VAL A 159 -11.63 2.96 -13.99
N ALA A 160 -11.88 3.79 -12.98
CA ALA A 160 -13.19 4.38 -12.73
C ALA A 160 -13.67 5.23 -13.92
N ALA A 161 -12.79 6.09 -14.46
CA ALA A 161 -13.10 6.91 -15.63
C ALA A 161 -13.41 6.07 -16.87
N LEU A 162 -12.65 4.99 -17.11
CA LEU A 162 -12.90 4.06 -18.20
C LEU A 162 -14.26 3.36 -18.04
N ARG A 163 -14.60 2.89 -16.83
CA ARG A 163 -15.89 2.26 -16.54
C ARG A 163 -17.05 3.21 -16.87
N THR A 164 -16.99 4.45 -16.42
CA THR A 164 -18.02 5.47 -16.71
C THR A 164 -18.15 5.72 -18.20
N ARG A 165 -17.03 5.83 -18.94
CA ARG A 165 -17.05 5.98 -20.40
C ARG A 165 -17.71 4.79 -21.10
N LEU A 166 -17.39 3.57 -20.68
CA LEU A 166 -17.99 2.36 -21.26
C LEU A 166 -19.49 2.25 -20.97
N GLN A 167 -19.94 2.68 -19.78
CA GLN A 167 -21.37 2.72 -19.43
C GLN A 167 -22.15 3.81 -20.18
N GLN A 168 -21.48 4.90 -20.59
CA GLN A 168 -22.08 6.00 -21.35
C GLN A 168 -22.06 5.79 -22.87
N ARG A 169 -21.41 4.72 -23.38
CA ARG A 169 -21.50 4.40 -24.81
C ARG A 169 -22.91 3.88 -25.09
N PRO A 170 -23.73 4.57 -25.91
CA PRO A 170 -25.03 4.06 -26.28
C PRO A 170 -24.86 2.72 -27.01
N VAL A 171 -25.74 1.76 -26.70
CA VAL A 171 -25.91 0.52 -27.49
C VAL A 171 -26.47 0.94 -28.86
N ALA A 172 -25.60 1.39 -29.76
CA ALA A 172 -25.97 1.80 -31.10
C ALA A 172 -25.20 0.94 -32.10
N ALA A 173 -25.77 -0.22 -32.43
CA ALA A 173 -25.75 -0.86 -33.75
C ALA A 173 -26.34 -2.27 -33.60
N GLY A 174 -27.65 -2.40 -33.80
CA GLY A 174 -28.24 -3.73 -33.82
C GLY A 174 -29.76 -3.82 -33.80
N VAL A 175 -30.48 -3.00 -34.58
CA VAL A 175 -31.64 -3.48 -35.36
C VAL A 175 -31.73 -2.56 -36.58
N GLY A 176 -31.28 -3.06 -37.73
CA GLY A 176 -31.71 -2.54 -39.01
C GLY A 176 -33.15 -2.99 -39.25
N SER A 177 -33.98 -2.06 -39.71
CA SER A 177 -35.29 -2.31 -40.31
C SER A 177 -35.33 -1.58 -41.63
#